data_AF-A0A1H2VNQ7-F1
#
_entry.id   AF-A0A1H2VNQ7-F1
#
_cell.length_a   1.000
_cell.length_b   1.000
_cell.length_c   1.000
_cell.angle_alpha   90.00
_cell.angle_beta   90.00
_cell.angle_gamma   90.00
#
_symmetry.space_group_name_H-M   'P 1'
#
loop_
_entity.id
_entity.type
_entity.pdbx_description
1 polymer ?
#
loop_
_entity_poly.entity_id
_entity_poly.type
_entity_poly.pdbx_seq_one_letter_code
_entity_poly.pdbx_strand_id
1 'polypeptide(L)' 'MLVVENTKENRALQQVVATMSIEDMYFDKDFLGKMLQVSKGEKTTEEIVEEIKREYAR' A
#
# COMPACT_ATOMS: atom_id res chain seq x y z
N MET A 1 2.76 -5.05 14.54
CA MET A 1 3.71 -5.42 13.47
C MET A 1 2.91 -6.13 12.38
N LEU A 2 2.90 -5.63 11.15
CA LEU A 2 2.32 -6.36 10.03
C LEU A 2 3.29 -7.49 9.67
N VAL A 3 2.84 -8.74 9.73
CA VAL A 3 3.62 -9.88 9.26
C VAL A 3 3.45 -9.94 7.74
N VAL A 4 4.53 -9.70 7.01
CA VAL A 4 4.52 -9.61 5.55
C VAL A 4 5.32 -10.79 5.00
N GLU A 5 4.67 -11.60 4.16
CA GLU A 5 5.32 -12.72 3.49
C GLU A 5 6.39 -12.23 2.51
N ASN A 6 7.46 -13.00 2.37
CA ASN A 6 8.61 -12.64 1.56
C ASN A 6 8.38 -12.92 0.05
N THR A 7 7.38 -12.27 -0.55
CA THR A 7 7.06 -12.35 -1.98
C THR A 7 7.72 -11.22 -2.78
N LYS A 8 7.76 -11.34 -4.11
CA LYS A 8 8.34 -10.31 -4.99
C LYS A 8 7.56 -9.00 -4.87
N GLU A 9 6.24 -9.10 -4.82
CA GLU A 9 5.29 -7.99 -4.74
C GLU A 9 5.41 -7.27 -3.40
N ASN A 10 5.53 -8.03 -2.30
CA ASN A 10 5.72 -7.47 -0.97
C ASN A 10 7.08 -6.80 -0.80
N ARG A 11 8.14 -7.33 -1.41
CA ARG A 11 9.46 -6.65 -1.45
C ARG A 11 9.38 -5.32 -2.19
N ALA A 12 8.66 -5.27 -3.31
CA ALA A 12 8.45 -4.02 -4.04
C ALA A 12 7.72 -2.99 -3.16
N LEU A 13 6.68 -3.42 -2.43
CA LEU A 13 5.99 -2.56 -1.46
C LEU A 13 6.94 -2.07 -0.35
N GLN A 14 7.77 -2.96 0.22
CA GLN A 14 8.78 -2.58 1.22
C GLN A 14 9.79 -1.55 0.69
N GLN A 15 10.23 -1.68 -0.56
CA GLN A 15 11.12 -0.71 -1.19
C GLN A 15 10.45 0.67 -1.32
N VAL A 16 9.19 0.72 -1.76
CA VAL A 16 8.43 1.98 -1.83
C VAL A 16 8.30 2.62 -0.45
N VAL A 17 7.95 1.84 0.58
CA VAL A 17 7.84 2.34 1.96
C VAL A 17 9.19 2.87 2.46
N ALA A 18 10.29 2.17 2.17
CA ALA A 18 11.63 2.59 2.56
C ALA A 18 12.03 3.91 1.88
N THR A 19 11.81 4.05 0.57
CA THR A 19 12.08 5.29 -0.16
C THR A 19 11.29 6.47 0.39
N MET A 20 10.01 6.27 0.69
CA MET A 20 9.16 7.35 1.22
C MET A 20 9.58 7.73 2.66
N SER A 21 9.98 6.75 3.47
CA SER A 21 10.48 7.01 4.83
C SER A 21 11.79 7.80 4.85
N ILE A 22 12.65 7.65 3.83
CA ILE A 22 13.87 8.46 3.68
C ILE A 22 13.52 9.96 3.50
N GLU A 23 12.40 10.24 2.83
CA GLU A 23 11.90 11.60 2.58
C GLU A 23 11.00 12.12 3.72
N ASP A 24 11.01 11.47 4.89
CA ASP A 24 10.09 11.73 6.00
C ASP A 24 8.59 11.68 5.61
N MET A 25 8.27 10.91 4.57
CA MET A 25 6.90 10.68 4.09
C MET A 25 6.42 9.30 4.51
N TYR A 26 5.50 9.25 5.45
CA TYR A 26 4.98 8.00 5.99
C TYR A 26 3.60 7.68 5.43
N PHE A 27 3.42 6.44 5.00
CA PHE A 27 2.09 5.93 4.63
C PHE A 27 1.27 5.63 5.88
N ASP A 28 -0.03 5.86 5.78
CA ASP A 28 -0.97 5.41 6.77
C ASP A 28 -1.03 3.87 6.79
N LYS A 29 -1.29 3.32 7.98
CA LYS A 29 -1.28 1.87 8.19
C LYS A 29 -2.41 1.16 7.42
N ASP A 30 -3.55 1.80 7.26
CA ASP A 30 -4.71 1.24 6.55
C ASP A 30 -4.42 1.20 5.04
N PHE A 31 -3.79 2.23 4.47
CA PHE A 31 -3.31 2.20 3.08
C PHE A 31 -2.30 1.07 2.86
N LEU A 32 -1.34 0.86 3.76
CA LEU A 32 -0.42 -0.28 3.66
C LEU A 32 -1.16 -1.63 3.71
N GLY A 33 -2.23 -1.72 4.51
CA GLY A 33 -3.12 -2.88 4.52
C GLY A 33 -3.77 -3.13 3.16
N LYS A 34 -4.30 -2.08 2.50
CA LYS A 34 -4.87 -2.18 1.15
C LYS A 34 -3.83 -2.60 0.11
N MET A 35 -2.61 -2.07 0.18
CA MET A 35 -1.52 -2.46 -0.73
C MET A 35 -1.11 -3.93 -0.57
N LEU A 36 -1.19 -4.48 0.65
CA LEU A 36 -0.98 -5.92 0.89
C LEU A 36 -2.12 -6.79 0.34
N GLN A 37 -3.35 -6.28 0.28
CA GLN A 37 -4.45 -6.99 -0.40
C GLN A 37 -4.20 -7.06 -1.91
N VAL A 38 -3.67 -5.99 -2.50
CA VAL A 38 -3.26 -5.98 -3.92
C VAL A 38 -2.16 -6.99 -4.20
N SER A 39 -1.14 -7.07 -3.34
CA SER A 39 -0.05 -8.03 -3.53
C SER A 39 -0.51 -9.50 -3.46
N LYS A 40 -1.63 -9.76 -2.78
CA LYS A 40 -2.29 -11.08 -2.71
C LYS A 40 -3.32 -11.32 -3.82
N GLY A 41 -3.63 -10.32 -4.64
CA GLY A 41 -4.70 -10.40 -5.64
C GLY A 41 -6.12 -10.34 -5.05
N GLU A 42 -6.27 -9.95 -3.79
CA GLU A 42 -7.57 -9.78 -3.12
C GLU A 42 -8.25 -8.46 -3.55
N LYS A 43 -7.48 -7.52 -4.11
CA LYS A 43 -7.95 -6.20 -4.56
C LYS A 43 -7.14 -5.73 -5.76
N THR A 44 -7.71 -4.87 -6.60
CA THR A 44 -6.95 -4.22 -7.69
C THR A 44 -6.53 -2.80 -7.35
N THR A 45 -5.51 -2.31 -8.05
CA THR A 45 -5.03 -0.92 -7.90
C THR A 45 -6.13 0.07 -8.30
N GLU A 46 -6.93 -0.24 -9.31
CA GLU A 46 -8.06 0.59 -9.78
C GLU A 46 -9.11 0.76 -8.68
N GLU A 47 -9.44 -0.31 -7.95
CA GLU A 47 -10.36 -0.24 -6.82
C GLU A 47 -9.84 0.69 -5.72
N ILE A 48 -8.54 0.63 -5.40
CA ILE A 48 -7.93 1.54 -4.42
C ILE A 48 -7.97 2.99 -4.91
N VAL A 49 -7.65 3.25 -6.18
CA VAL A 49 -7.67 4.60 -6.75
C VAL A 49 -9.08 5.19 -6.68
N GLU A 50 -10.10 4.41 -7.03
CA GLU A 50 -11.50 4.86 -6.94
C GLU A 50 -11.96 5.09 -5.50
N GLU A 51 -11.46 4.33 -4.52
CA GLU A 51 -11.72 4.60 -3.10
C GLU A 51 -11.09 5.92 -2.65
N ILE A 52 -9.82 6.16 -2.99
CA ILE A 52 -9.11 7.39 -2.64
C ILE A 52 -9.81 8.59 -3.28
N LYS A 53 -10.19 8.51 -4.57
CA LYS A 53 -10.95 9.58 -5.21
C LYS A 53 -12.26 9.88 -4.48
N ARG A 54 -12.99 8.86 -4.04
CA ARG A 54 -14.24 9.06 -3.30
C ARG A 54 -14.04 9.68 -1.92
N GLU A 55 -12.94 9.32 -1.24
CA GLU A 55 -12.60 9.86 0.08
C GLU A 55 -12.25 11.36 0.01
N TYR A 56 -11.45 11.75 -0.99
CA TYR A 56 -10.95 13.12 -1.14
C TYR A 56 -11.77 14.03 -2.06
N ALA A 57 -12.79 13.51 -2.75
CA ALA A 57 -13.73 14.33 -3.54
C ALA A 57 -14.80 15.03 -2.67
N ARG A 58 -14.73 14.88 -1.35
CA ARG A 58 -15.53 15.64 -0.36
C ARG A 58 -14.84 16.93 0.01
#